data_AF-A0A9D2GQQ5-F1
#
_entry.id   AF-A0A9D2GQQ5-F1
#
_cell.length_a   1.000
_cell.length_b   1.000
_cell.length_c   1.000
_cell.angle_alpha   90.00
_cell.angle_beta   90.00
_cell.angle_gamma   90.00
#
_symmetry.space_group_name_H-M   'P 1'
#
loop_
_entity.id
_entity.type
_entity.pdbx_description
1 polymer ?
#
loop_
_entity_poly.entity_id
_entity_poly.type
_entity_poly.pdbx_seq_one_letter_code
_entity_poly.pdbx_strand_id
1 'polypeptide(L)' 'MRTLAVTGGIGSGKSYVVRMFSALGVPVYDADSRTKELYDGNAVLLQSL' A
#
# COMPACT_ATOMS: atom_id res chain seq x y z
N MET A 1 -2.20 -20.08 -0.71
CA MET A 1 -2.78 -18.73 -0.49
C MET A 1 -2.93 -18.03 -1.82
N ARG A 2 -3.97 -17.20 -2.00
CA ARG A 2 -4.14 -16.38 -3.21
C ARG A 2 -3.89 -14.92 -2.86
N THR A 3 -3.13 -14.22 -3.69
CA THR A 3 -2.84 -12.79 -3.53
C THR A 3 -3.70 -12.00 -4.50
N LEU A 4 -4.34 -10.92 -4.01
CA LEU A 4 -5.17 -10.04 -4.81
C LEU A 4 -4.56 -8.63 -4.80
N ALA A 5 -4.45 -8.02 -5.97
CA ALA A 5 -4.01 -6.64 -6.11
C ALA A 5 -5.22 -5.71 -6.24
N VAL A 6 -5.25 -4.66 -5.43
CA VAL A 6 -6.26 -3.60 -5.52
C VAL A 6 -5.65 -2.40 -6.25
N THR A 7 -6.20 -2.04 -7.40
CA THR A 7 -5.72 -0.93 -8.25
C THR A 7 -6.89 -0.02 -8.66
N GLY A 8 -6.57 1.10 -9.33
CA GLY A 8 -7.52 2.15 -9.71
C GLY A 8 -6.96 3.56 -9.60
N GLY A 9 -7.64 4.53 -10.20
CA GLY A 9 -7.24 5.95 -10.20
C GLY A 9 -7.23 6.61 -8.81
N ILE A 10 -6.65 7.80 -8.71
CA ILE A 10 -6.69 8.62 -7.49
C ILE A 10 -8.15 8.96 -7.18
N GLY A 11 -8.55 8.87 -5.91
CA GLY A 11 -9.94 9.12 -5.48
C GLY A 11 -10.93 7.98 -5.74
N SER A 12 -10.51 6.86 -6.36
CA SER A 12 -11.42 5.74 -6.68
C SER A 12 -11.82 4.85 -5.49
N GLY A 13 -11.40 5.18 -4.27
CA GLY A 13 -11.77 4.43 -3.05
C GLY A 13 -10.94 3.17 -2.74
N LYS A 14 -9.80 2.92 -3.40
CA LYS A 14 -8.93 1.75 -3.13
C LYS A 14 -8.64 1.53 -1.64
N SER A 15 -8.15 2.57 -0.96
CA SER A 15 -7.80 2.52 0.47
C SER A 15 -9.01 2.23 1.35
N TYR A 16 -10.22 2.63 0.93
CA TYR A 16 -11.45 2.30 1.65
C TYR A 16 -11.76 0.80 1.56
N VAL A 17 -11.73 0.23 0.35
CA VAL A 17 -11.95 -1.21 0.13
C VAL A 17 -10.90 -2.05 0.87
N VAL A 18 -9.63 -1.64 0.82
CA VAL A 18 -8.53 -2.31 1.54
C VAL A 18 -8.77 -2.30 3.05
N ARG A 19 -9.22 -1.18 3.63
CA ARG A 19 -9.58 -1.10 5.06
C ARG A 19 -10.74 -2.02 5.44
N MET A 20 -11.74 -2.18 4.57
CA MET A 20 -12.81 -3.16 4.80
C MET A 20 -12.28 -4.59 4.88
N PHE A 21 -11.38 -5.00 3.97
CA PHE A 21 -10.78 -6.33 4.02
C PHE A 21 -9.99 -6.55 5.32
N SER A 22 -9.20 -5.56 5.74
CA SER A 22 -8.49 -5.60 7.02
C SER A 22 -9.45 -5.75 8.21
N ALA A 23 -10.57 -5.00 8.22
CA ALA A 23 -11.59 -5.09 9.26
C ALA A 23 -12.29 -6.46 9.30
N LEU A 24 -12.32 -7.19 8.18
CA LEU A 24 -12.81 -8.57 8.10
C LEU A 24 -11.74 -9.61 8.50
N GLY A 25 -10.57 -9.19 8.96
CA GLY A 25 -9.46 -10.06 9.35
C GLY A 25 -8.63 -10.58 8.19
N VAL A 26 -8.82 -10.05 6.96
CA VAL A 26 -7.99 -10.42 5.81
C VAL A 26 -6.66 -9.67 5.91
N PRO A 27 -5.50 -10.37 5.84
CA PRO A 27 -4.20 -9.71 5.83
C PRO A 27 -4.07 -8.76 4.64
N VAL A 28 -3.66 -7.53 4.93
CA VAL A 28 -3.51 -6.45 3.95
C VAL A 28 -2.06 -6.01 3.90
N TYR A 29 -1.57 -5.76 2.70
CA TYR A 29 -0.30 -5.08 2.46
C TYR A 29 -0.58 -3.76 1.72
N ASP A 30 -0.26 -2.64 2.37
CA ASP A 30 -0.37 -1.30 1.78
C ASP A 30 0.98 -0.92 1.13
N ALA A 31 1.01 -0.98 -0.20
CA ALA A 31 2.20 -0.67 -0.98
C ALA A 31 2.62 0.81 -0.88
N ASP A 32 1.67 1.74 -0.75
CA ASP A 32 1.96 3.18 -0.71
C ASP A 32 2.64 3.53 0.63
N SER A 33 2.06 3.05 1.73
CA SER A 33 2.64 3.23 3.07
C SER A 33 4.02 2.60 3.17
N ARG A 34 4.17 1.37 2.65
CA ARG A 34 5.46 0.67 2.68
C ARG A 34 6.52 1.35 1.83
N THR A 35 6.14 1.93 0.70
CA THR A 35 7.06 2.70 -0.15
C THR A 35 7.56 3.95 0.57
N LYS A 36 6.69 4.67 1.30
CA LYS A 36 7.09 5.83 2.11
C LYS A 36 8.08 5.45 3.21
N GLU A 37 7.79 4.39 3.95
CA GLU A 37 8.71 3.87 4.99
C GLU A 37 10.10 3.53 4.42
N LEU A 38 10.14 2.95 3.21
CA LEU A 38 11.40 2.62 2.55
C LEU A 38 12.20 3.86 2.20
N TYR A 39 11.55 4.93 1.75
CA TYR A 39 12.21 6.20 1.47
C TYR A 39 12.68 6.91 2.74
N ASP A 40 11.84 6.98 3.77
CA ASP A 40 12.18 7.62 5.05
C ASP A 40 13.37 6.93 5.73
N GLY A 41 13.48 5.61 5.58
CA GLY A 41 14.57 4.81 6.16
C GLY A 41 15.82 4.66 5.29
N ASN A 42 15.83 5.14 4.05
CA ASN A 42 16.94 4.91 3.12
C ASN A 42 17.22 6.11 2.22
N ALA A 43 18.11 6.99 2.69
CA ALA A 43 18.53 8.20 1.98
C ALA A 43 19.12 7.93 0.57
N VAL A 44 19.66 6.73 0.31
CA VAL A 44 20.20 6.37 -1.02
C VAL A 44 19.08 6.22 -2.05
N LEU A 45 17.92 5.69 -1.65
CA LEU A 45 16.77 5.54 -2.54
C LEU A 45 16.13 6.89 -2.91
N LEU A 46 16.21 7.87 -2.01
CA LEU A 46 15.74 9.23 -2.28
C LEU A 46 16.67 10.00 -3.23
N GLN A 47 17.98 9.78 -3.15
CA GLN A 47 18.97 10.46 -4.00
C GLN A 47 19.01 9.96 -5.45
N SER A 48 18.39 8.82 -5.73
CA SER A 48 18.35 8.18 -7.05
C SER A 48 17.09 8.49 -7.85
N LEU A 49 16.22 9.37 -7.34
CA LEU A 49 15.07 9.99 -8.02
C LEU A 49 15.47 11.37 -8.57
#